data_AF-A0A919N9J3-F1
#
_entry.id   AF-A0A919N9J3-F1
#
_cell.length_a   1.000
_cell.length_b   1.000
_cell.length_c   1.000
_cell.angle_alpha   90.00
_cell.angle_beta   90.00
_cell.angle_gamma   90.00
#
_symmetry.space_group_name_H-M   'P 1'
#
loop_
_entity.id
_entity.type
_entity.pdbx_description
1 polymer ?
#
loop_
_entity_poly.entity_id
_entity_poly.type
_entity_poly.pdbx_seq_one_letter_code
_entity_poly.pdbx_strand_id
1 'polypeptide(L)'
;MTAVEPTHISRPALPEIVSFEPSWEPQPAVFRFPAEDDPAPRPTQVLAMAAYSAMLGLTGVGVGLYGLVAVLRGAPAWYLPALAVLTMFSVALAVGAFLAVHQRTLPWILLLAAAPPMGCALLLAVSR
;
A
#
# COMPACT_ATOMS: atom_id res chain seq x y z
N MET A 1 -35.66 49.67 47.11
CA MET A 1 -35.67 48.41 46.32
C MET A 1 -35.84 48.80 44.86
N THR A 2 -34.74 48.91 44.12
CA THR A 2 -34.73 49.34 42.71
C THR A 2 -34.86 48.10 41.82
N ALA A 3 -35.98 47.99 41.10
CA ALA A 3 -36.20 46.94 40.12
C ALA A 3 -35.27 47.17 38.92
N VAL A 4 -34.45 46.17 38.61
CA VAL A 4 -33.58 46.17 37.42
C VAL A 4 -34.40 45.62 36.26
N GLU A 5 -34.57 46.43 35.22
CA GLU A 5 -35.31 46.08 34.01
C GLU A 5 -34.47 45.11 33.15
N PRO A 6 -35.00 43.93 32.76
CA PRO A 6 -34.25 42.97 31.98
C PRO A 6 -34.10 43.47 30.53
N THR A 7 -32.87 43.83 30.15
CA THR A 7 -32.54 44.23 28.78
C THR A 7 -32.66 43.02 27.85
N HIS A 8 -33.66 43.04 26.97
CA HIS A 8 -33.89 41.99 25.98
C HIS A 8 -32.83 42.05 24.87
N ILE A 9 -31.79 41.21 24.98
CA ILE A 9 -30.76 41.06 23.96
C ILE A 9 -31.33 40.20 22.83
N SER A 10 -31.84 40.84 21.77
CA SER A 10 -32.18 40.15 20.52
C SER A 10 -30.90 39.61 19.88
N ARG A 11 -30.66 38.30 20.00
CA ARG A 11 -29.64 37.61 19.19
C ARG A 11 -30.09 37.65 17.73
N PRO A 12 -29.30 38.22 16.80
CA PRO A 12 -29.56 38.02 15.38
C PRO A 12 -29.50 36.52 15.09
N ALA A 13 -30.49 36.02 14.35
CA ALA A 13 -30.52 34.64 13.89
C ALA A 13 -29.19 34.33 13.18
N LEU A 14 -28.44 33.36 13.68
CA LEU A 14 -27.26 32.84 13.00
C LEU A 14 -27.69 32.45 11.58
N PRO A 15 -26.95 32.85 10.52
CA PRO A 15 -27.24 32.39 9.18
C PRO A 15 -27.27 30.86 9.20
N GLU A 16 -28.35 30.30 8.67
CA GLU A 16 -28.55 28.87 8.52
C GLU A 16 -27.29 28.27 7.89
N ILE A 17 -26.57 27.45 8.65
CA ILE A 17 -25.39 26.76 8.17
C ILE A 17 -25.92 25.76 7.15
N VAL A 18 -25.85 26.12 5.88
CA VAL A 18 -26.19 25.23 4.77
C VAL A 18 -25.25 24.04 4.89
N SER A 19 -25.79 22.90 5.32
CA SER A 19 -25.08 21.63 5.32
C SER A 19 -24.63 21.35 3.90
N PHE A 20 -23.34 21.55 3.62
CA PHE A 20 -22.72 21.12 2.38
C PHE A 20 -22.71 19.59 2.39
N GLU A 21 -23.81 18.98 1.95
CA GLU A 21 -23.84 17.56 1.61
C GLU A 21 -23.01 17.41 0.34
N PRO A 22 -21.82 16.78 0.41
CA PRO A 22 -21.01 16.62 -0.78
C PRO A 22 -21.76 15.73 -1.77
N SER A 23 -22.13 16.28 -2.94
CA SER A 23 -22.91 15.57 -3.96
C SER A 23 -22.13 14.50 -4.73
N TRP A 24 -20.92 14.16 -4.29
CA TRP A 24 -20.20 13.04 -4.86
C TRP A 24 -20.81 11.76 -4.30
N GLU A 25 -21.39 10.93 -5.17
CA GLU A 25 -21.65 9.54 -4.81
C GLU A 25 -20.32 8.91 -4.38
N PRO A 26 -20.25 8.25 -3.21
CA PRO A 26 -19.05 7.54 -2.79
C PRO A 26 -18.70 6.48 -3.84
N GLN A 27 -17.77 6.79 -4.74
CA GLN A 27 -17.18 5.76 -5.59
C GLN A 27 -16.59 4.71 -4.66
N PRO A 28 -16.89 3.41 -4.87
CA PRO A 28 -16.33 2.37 -4.04
C PRO A 28 -14.81 2.40 -4.16
N ALA A 29 -14.15 2.90 -3.11
CA ALA A 29 -12.71 2.97 -3.06
C ALA A 29 -12.15 1.55 -3.16
N VAL A 30 -11.27 1.31 -4.13
CA VAL A 30 -10.62 0.01 -4.36
C VAL A 30 -9.87 -0.47 -3.11
N PHE A 31 -9.31 0.46 -2.33
CA PHE A 31 -8.72 0.24 -1.03
C PHE A 31 -9.58 0.90 0.05
N ARG A 32 -10.55 0.15 0.60
CA ARG A 32 -11.36 0.58 1.74
C ARG A 32 -10.89 -0.08 3.03
N PHE A 33 -11.03 0.62 4.15
CA PHE A 33 -10.87 0.01 5.46
C PHE A 33 -11.98 -1.01 5.73
N PRO A 34 -11.72 -2.04 6.55
CA PRO A 34 -12.71 -3.08 6.86
C PRO A 34 -13.98 -2.46 7.43
N ALA A 35 -15.13 -2.74 6.81
CA ALA A 35 -16.43 -2.48 7.42
C ALA A 35 -16.79 -3.66 8.35
N GLU A 36 -17.62 -3.44 9.38
CA GLU A 36 -18.04 -4.49 10.32
C GLU A 36 -18.69 -5.71 9.62
N ASP A 37 -19.25 -5.52 8.42
CA ASP A 37 -19.91 -6.56 7.63
C ASP A 37 -18.97 -7.33 6.67
N ASP A 38 -17.69 -6.95 6.57
CA ASP A 38 -16.76 -7.64 5.67
C ASP A 38 -16.34 -9.01 6.23
N PRO A 39 -16.39 -10.09 5.42
CA PRO A 39 -15.98 -11.41 5.86
C PRO A 39 -14.50 -11.40 6.25
N ALA A 40 -14.20 -11.90 7.45
CA ALA A 40 -12.84 -11.96 7.96
C ALA A 40 -11.90 -12.68 6.96
N PRO A 41 -10.68 -12.15 6.71
CA PRO A 41 -9.72 -12.79 5.85
C PRO A 41 -9.39 -14.20 6.35
N ARG A 42 -9.33 -15.16 5.42
CA ARG A 42 -9.02 -16.56 5.77
C ARG A 42 -7.57 -16.65 6.29
N PRO A 43 -7.31 -17.25 7.46
CA PRO A 43 -5.95 -17.35 8.01
C PRO A 43 -4.96 -18.05 7.06
N THR A 44 -5.44 -19.07 6.33
CA THR A 44 -4.65 -19.80 5.33
C THR A 44 -4.23 -18.93 4.14
N GLN A 45 -5.08 -17.98 3.74
CA GLN A 45 -4.75 -17.03 2.68
C GLN A 45 -3.65 -16.07 3.13
N VAL A 46 -3.77 -15.50 4.33
CA VAL A 46 -2.75 -14.60 4.89
C VAL A 46 -1.41 -15.32 5.05
N LEU A 47 -1.43 -16.58 5.52
CA LEU A 47 -0.22 -17.41 5.64
C LEU A 47 0.44 -17.66 4.28
N ALA A 48 -0.34 -18.01 3.24
CA ALA A 48 0.18 -18.25 1.90
C ALA A 48 0.80 -16.97 1.30
N MET A 49 0.15 -15.82 1.48
CA MET A 49 0.68 -14.53 1.03
C MET A 49 1.97 -14.18 1.76
N ALA A 50 2.02 -14.36 3.08
CA ALA A 50 3.22 -14.14 3.88
C ALA A 50 4.37 -15.06 3.47
N ALA A 51 4.11 -16.34 3.25
CA ALA A 51 5.11 -17.30 2.78
C ALA A 51 5.68 -16.90 1.40
N TYR A 52 4.80 -16.50 0.48
CA TYR A 52 5.21 -16.06 -0.85
C TYR A 52 6.02 -14.75 -0.80
N SER A 53 5.57 -13.77 -0.02
CA SER A 53 6.31 -12.52 0.19
C SER A 53 7.65 -12.75 0.88
N ALA A 54 7.74 -13.71 1.80
CA ALA A 54 9.01 -14.09 2.41
C ALA A 54 9.97 -14.71 1.39
N MET A 55 9.49 -15.57 0.49
CA MET A 55 10.31 -16.10 -0.61
C MET A 55 10.83 -15.00 -1.54
N LEU A 56 9.97 -14.05 -1.92
CA LEU A 56 10.39 -12.87 -2.70
C LEU A 56 11.41 -12.03 -1.93
N GLY A 57 11.17 -11.76 -0.65
CA GLY A 57 12.10 -11.02 0.21
C GLY A 57 13.47 -11.66 0.30
N LEU A 58 13.53 -12.98 0.56
CA LEU A 58 14.78 -13.75 0.57
C LEU A 58 15.49 -13.72 -0.78
N THR A 59 14.75 -13.80 -1.88
CA THR A 59 15.31 -13.68 -3.23
C THR A 59 15.91 -12.29 -3.44
N GLY A 60 15.22 -11.23 -3.02
CA GLY A 60 15.72 -9.86 -3.08
C GLY A 60 17.00 -9.66 -2.26
N VAL A 61 17.09 -10.27 -1.08
CA VAL A 61 18.31 -10.26 -0.26
C VAL A 61 19.46 -10.95 -0.99
N GLY A 62 19.22 -12.11 -1.59
CA GLY A 62 20.22 -12.82 -2.40
C GLY A 62 20.72 -11.99 -3.58
N VAL A 63 19.80 -11.36 -4.32
CA VAL A 63 20.12 -10.45 -5.42
C VAL A 63 20.92 -9.23 -4.94
N GLY A 64 20.56 -8.63 -3.80
CA GLY A 64 21.28 -7.50 -3.22
C GLY A 64 22.70 -7.86 -2.81
N LEU A 65 22.88 -9.03 -2.19
CA LEU A 65 24.19 -9.54 -1.79
C LEU A 65 25.07 -9.82 -3.02
N TYR A 66 24.49 -10.44 -4.05
CA TYR A 66 25.16 -10.63 -5.34
C TYR A 66 25.54 -9.30 -5.99
N GLY A 67 24.63 -8.33 -5.94
CA GLY A 67 24.83 -6.97 -6.44
C GLY A 67 26.05 -6.29 -5.82
N LEU A 68 26.20 -6.43 -4.50
CA LEU A 68 27.37 -5.93 -3.78
C LEU A 68 28.67 -6.60 -4.25
N VAL A 69 28.67 -7.92 -4.40
CA VAL A 69 29.83 -8.67 -4.91
C VAL A 69 30.20 -8.23 -6.34
N ALA A 70 29.20 -8.02 -7.20
CA ALA A 70 29.43 -7.58 -8.58
C ALA A 70 30.05 -6.18 -8.63
N VAL A 71 29.64 -5.26 -7.76
CA VAL A 71 30.20 -3.90 -7.67
C VAL A 71 31.65 -3.93 -7.22
N LEU A 72 31.99 -4.78 -6.24
CA LEU A 72 33.38 -4.99 -5.81
C LEU A 72 34.26 -5.56 -6.94
N ARG A 73 33.65 -6.28 -7.90
CA ARG A 73 34.32 -6.78 -9.11
C ARG A 73 34.38 -5.77 -10.26
N GLY A 74 33.93 -4.54 -10.06
CA GLY A 74 33.95 -3.48 -11.08
C GLY A 74 32.74 -3.51 -12.01
N ALA A 75 31.56 -3.93 -11.53
CA ALA A 75 30.32 -3.82 -12.30
C ALA A 75 30.00 -2.36 -12.67
N PRO A 76 29.30 -2.14 -13.79
CA PRO A 76 28.89 -0.81 -14.23
C PRO A 76 28.03 -0.09 -13.19
N ALA A 77 28.17 1.23 -13.11
CA ALA A 77 27.44 2.05 -12.15
C ALA A 77 25.90 1.98 -12.31
N TRP A 78 25.37 1.63 -13.49
CA TRP A 78 23.93 1.47 -13.72
C TRP A 78 23.34 0.18 -13.12
N TYR A 79 24.19 -0.77 -12.76
CA TYR A 79 23.76 -2.10 -12.33
C TYR A 79 23.01 -2.08 -10.98
N LEU A 80 23.59 -1.40 -9.98
CA LEU A 80 22.95 -1.21 -8.67
C LEU A 80 21.59 -0.50 -8.75
N PRO A 81 21.44 0.66 -9.41
CA PRO A 81 20.14 1.32 -9.49
C PRO A 81 19.12 0.48 -10.26
N ALA A 82 19.52 -0.27 -11.29
CA ALA A 82 18.60 -1.18 -11.99
C ALA A 82 18.07 -2.29 -11.06
N LEU A 83 18.96 -2.96 -10.32
CA LEU A 83 18.57 -3.97 -9.33
C LEU A 83 17.68 -3.37 -8.23
N ALA A 84 18.02 -2.17 -7.74
CA ALA A 84 17.24 -1.47 -6.73
C ALA A 84 15.81 -1.15 -7.22
N VAL A 85 15.66 -0.65 -8.45
CA VAL A 85 14.33 -0.33 -9.01
C VAL A 85 13.49 -1.60 -9.19
N LEU A 86 14.08 -2.67 -9.75
CA LEU A 86 13.37 -3.94 -9.95
C LEU A 86 12.93 -4.58 -8.62
N THR A 87 13.82 -4.60 -7.63
CA THR A 87 13.52 -5.16 -6.31
C THR A 87 12.50 -4.31 -5.55
N MET A 88 12.63 -2.97 -5.56
CA MET A 88 11.62 -2.08 -4.96
C MET A 88 10.26 -2.23 -5.63
N PHE A 89 10.21 -2.36 -6.96
CA PHE A 89 8.95 -2.55 -7.67
C PHE A 89 8.27 -3.86 -7.26
N SER A 90 9.02 -4.96 -7.17
CA SER A 90 8.50 -6.24 -6.66
C SER A 90 7.94 -6.12 -5.23
N VAL A 91 8.68 -5.44 -4.34
CA VAL A 91 8.25 -5.21 -2.95
C VAL A 91 6.98 -4.35 -2.90
N ALA A 92 6.89 -3.29 -3.69
CA ALA A 92 5.71 -2.43 -3.74
C ALA A 92 4.45 -3.21 -4.15
N LEU A 93 4.58 -4.14 -5.11
CA LEU A 93 3.46 -5.01 -5.49
C LEU A 93 3.09 -6.00 -4.38
N ALA A 94 4.08 -6.56 -3.66
CA ALA A 94 3.82 -7.41 -2.51
C ALA A 94 3.10 -6.65 -1.38
N VAL A 95 3.51 -5.41 -1.07
CA VAL A 95 2.83 -4.54 -0.09
C VAL A 95 1.41 -4.23 -0.56
N GLY A 96 1.23 -3.91 -1.84
CA GLY A 96 -0.09 -3.70 -2.44
C GLY A 96 -1.00 -4.92 -2.29
N ALA A 97 -0.46 -6.13 -2.39
CA ALA A 97 -1.22 -7.35 -2.20
C ALA A 97 -1.79 -7.45 -0.77
N PHE A 98 -1.01 -7.09 0.25
CA PHE A 98 -1.51 -7.02 1.63
C PHE A 98 -2.56 -5.93 1.83
N LEU A 99 -2.42 -4.76 1.18
CA LEU A 99 -3.45 -3.72 1.19
C LEU A 99 -4.76 -4.21 0.55
N ALA A 100 -4.67 -5.10 -0.43
CA ALA A 100 -5.81 -5.71 -1.11
C ALA A 100 -6.33 -6.99 -0.45
N VAL A 101 -5.89 -7.35 0.77
CA VAL A 101 -6.21 -8.66 1.39
C VAL A 101 -7.72 -8.94 1.54
N HIS A 102 -8.53 -7.89 1.66
CA HIS A 102 -10.00 -8.01 1.75
C HIS A 102 -10.68 -8.27 0.40
N GLN A 103 -9.96 -8.10 -0.70
CA GLN A 103 -10.48 -8.42 -2.03
C GLN A 103 -10.24 -9.88 -2.39
N ARG A 104 -11.21 -10.51 -3.07
CA ARG A 104 -11.18 -11.95 -3.36
C ARG A 104 -10.06 -12.36 -4.33
N THR A 105 -9.74 -11.51 -5.30
CA THR A 105 -8.85 -11.87 -6.43
C THR A 105 -7.67 -10.91 -6.61
N LEU A 106 -7.84 -9.65 -6.26
CA LEU A 106 -6.84 -8.58 -6.37
C LEU A 106 -5.49 -8.90 -5.67
N PRO A 107 -5.44 -9.45 -4.44
CA PRO A 107 -4.17 -9.74 -3.78
C PRO A 107 -3.33 -10.78 -4.53
N TRP A 108 -3.96 -11.76 -5.16
CA TRP A 108 -3.27 -12.78 -5.94
C TRP A 108 -2.70 -12.22 -7.24
N ILE A 109 -3.42 -11.33 -7.92
CA ILE A 109 -2.93 -10.67 -9.13
C ILE A 109 -1.68 -9.85 -8.82
N LEU A 110 -1.69 -9.12 -7.69
CA LEU A 110 -0.55 -8.32 -7.25
C LEU A 110 0.66 -9.18 -6.87
N LEU A 111 0.46 -10.31 -6.18
CA LEU A 111 1.53 -11.26 -5.87
C LEU A 111 2.13 -11.92 -7.11
N LEU A 112 1.29 -12.29 -8.07
CA LEU A 112 1.73 -12.91 -9.32
C LEU A 112 2.49 -11.90 -10.19
N ALA A 113 2.04 -10.65 -10.21
CA ALA A 113 2.72 -9.54 -10.89
C ALA A 113 4.03 -9.12 -10.18
N ALA A 114 4.23 -9.45 -8.91
CA ALA A 114 5.48 -9.19 -8.18
C ALA A 114 6.63 -10.12 -8.59
N ALA A 115 6.35 -11.28 -9.19
CA ALA A 115 7.37 -12.25 -9.59
C ALA A 115 8.20 -11.82 -10.82
N PRO A 116 7.62 -11.33 -11.92
CA PRO A 116 8.38 -10.87 -13.09
C PRO A 116 9.51 -9.87 -12.79
N PRO A 117 9.29 -8.77 -12.03
CA PRO A 117 10.38 -7.83 -11.74
C PRO A 117 11.48 -8.47 -10.89
N MET A 118 11.13 -9.34 -9.93
CA MET A 118 12.12 -10.09 -9.14
C MET A 118 12.89 -11.10 -10.01
N GLY A 119 12.21 -11.80 -10.91
CA GLY A 119 12.83 -12.72 -11.86
C GLY A 119 13.82 -12.02 -12.79
N CYS A 120 13.47 -10.84 -13.30
CA CYS A 120 14.39 -10.00 -14.07
C CYS A 120 15.62 -9.58 -13.23
N ALA A 121 15.42 -9.17 -11.98
CA ALA A 121 16.52 -8.82 -11.08
C ALA A 121 17.45 -10.01 -10.83
N LEU A 122 16.88 -11.21 -10.63
CA LEU A 122 17.64 -12.45 -10.45
C LEU A 122 18.41 -12.84 -11.70
N LEU A 123 17.80 -12.73 -12.89
CA LEU A 123 18.49 -13.02 -14.16
C LEU A 123 19.65 -12.05 -14.39
N LEU A 124 19.45 -10.75 -14.15
CA LEU A 124 20.52 -9.75 -14.21
C LEU A 124 21.61 -9.99 -13.16
N ALA A 125 21.24 -10.54 -12.00
CA ALA A 125 22.21 -10.98 -11.00
C ALA A 125 23.08 -12.10 -11.57
N VAL A 126 22.47 -13.22 -11.96
CA VAL A 126 23.20 -14.43 -12.38
C VAL A 126 23.96 -14.26 -13.71
N SER A 127 23.54 -13.34 -14.59
CA SER A 127 24.20 -13.12 -15.88
C SER A 127 25.54 -12.35 -15.82
N ARG A 128 26.05 -12.04 -14.62
CA ARG A 128 27.17 -11.11 -14.39
C ARG A 128 28.28 -11.76 -13.58
#